data_AF-A0A933ITY9-F1
#
_entry.id   AF-A0A933ITY9-F1
#
_cell.length_a   1.000
_cell.length_b   1.000
_cell.length_c   1.000
_cell.angle_alpha   90.00
_cell.angle_beta   90.00
_cell.angle_gamma   90.00
#
_symmetry.space_group_name_H-M   'P 1'
#
loop_
_entity.id
_entity.type
_entity.pdbx_description
1 polymer ?
#
loop_
_entity_poly.entity_id
_entity_poly.type
_entity_poly.pdbx_seq_one_letter_code
_entity_poly.pdbx_strand_id
1 'polypeptide(L)'
;MHSFTFKAPRVIATWFIFFVIISQLSCSSTRENAIIDENVPDHPTHKYPYTEVIGNHHVTFFVDHAEGVIEAWISDAVEKPYLLEESFLEAVITDRNGMHKEIRLLPTDYERRRLYLRKETVRRKPYSNPRIRSKWVAESSTYRYQADFLKSLHQFTMELEVPVEGNRYIARFEFEMPEEENAHHRH
;
A
#
# COMPACT_ATOMS: atom_id res chain seq x y z
N MET A 1 13.91 -84.94 -0.53
CA MET A 1 14.90 -85.19 0.53
C MET A 1 15.77 -83.94 0.66
N HIS A 2 15.96 -83.46 1.90
CA HIS A 2 16.73 -82.28 2.38
C HIS A 2 16.16 -80.91 1.97
N SER A 3 15.45 -80.13 2.79
CA SER A 3 15.56 -79.71 4.21
C SER A 3 16.63 -78.63 4.47
N PHE A 4 16.13 -77.38 4.64
CA PHE A 4 16.55 -76.28 5.52
C PHE A 4 18.06 -75.93 5.67
N THR A 5 18.39 -74.64 5.59
CA THR A 5 18.54 -73.80 6.81
C THR A 5 18.78 -72.31 6.51
N PHE A 6 18.11 -71.52 7.35
CA PHE A 6 18.20 -70.07 7.55
C PHE A 6 19.59 -69.64 8.05
N LYS A 7 20.05 -68.45 7.66
CA LYS A 7 20.73 -67.50 8.57
C LYS A 7 20.87 -66.13 7.91
N ALA A 8 20.07 -65.18 8.38
CA ALA A 8 20.48 -63.78 8.42
C ALA A 8 21.19 -63.52 9.77
N PRO A 9 22.14 -62.57 9.80
CA PRO A 9 22.15 -61.65 10.92
C PRO A 9 22.18 -60.18 10.48
N ARG A 10 21.45 -59.40 11.27
CA ARG A 10 21.34 -57.95 11.33
C ARG A 10 22.60 -57.32 11.90
N VAL A 11 23.08 -56.20 11.35
CA VAL A 11 23.74 -55.07 12.05
C VAL A 11 23.45 -53.82 11.19
N ILE A 12 22.41 -53.04 11.51
CA ILE A 12 22.44 -51.81 12.34
C ILE A 12 23.13 -50.64 11.63
N ALA A 13 22.31 -49.60 11.37
CA ALA A 13 22.57 -48.16 11.38
C ALA A 13 23.92 -47.67 10.81
N THR A 14 24.00 -46.55 10.10
CA THR A 14 23.76 -45.22 10.68
C THR A 14 24.00 -44.22 9.55
N TRP A 15 23.07 -43.28 9.36
CA TRP A 15 23.27 -41.88 9.00
C TRP A 15 24.54 -41.49 8.23
N PHE A 16 24.39 -40.96 7.01
CA PHE A 16 24.51 -39.53 6.73
C PHE A 16 24.36 -39.31 5.22
N ILE A 17 23.24 -38.70 4.86
CA ILE A 17 22.99 -38.21 3.51
C ILE A 17 24.02 -37.12 3.23
N PHE A 18 24.97 -37.47 2.37
CA PHE A 18 26.00 -36.57 1.87
C PHE A 18 25.35 -35.56 0.93
N PHE A 19 25.17 -34.33 1.43
CA PHE A 19 25.25 -33.06 0.71
C PHE A 19 24.71 -33.07 -0.73
N VAL A 20 23.38 -33.10 -0.84
CA VAL A 20 22.68 -32.75 -2.09
C VAL A 20 22.38 -31.25 -2.05
N ILE A 21 23.20 -30.53 -2.80
CA ILE A 21 22.83 -29.35 -3.61
C ILE A 21 22.38 -28.10 -2.83
N ILE A 22 23.37 -27.22 -2.69
CA ILE A 22 23.24 -25.78 -2.48
C ILE A 22 22.45 -25.19 -3.66
N SER A 23 21.16 -24.99 -3.46
CA SER A 23 20.27 -24.16 -4.27
C SER A 23 18.98 -24.06 -3.45
N GLN A 24 18.47 -22.91 -2.99
CA GLN A 24 18.51 -21.55 -3.51
C GLN A 24 18.47 -20.62 -2.29
N LEU A 25 19.28 -19.56 -2.24
CA LEU A 25 18.79 -18.20 -2.48
C LEU A 25 17.34 -17.98 -2.02
N SER A 26 17.06 -18.26 -0.74
CA SER A 26 16.09 -17.49 0.02
C SER A 26 16.65 -16.07 0.11
N CYS A 27 16.43 -15.31 -0.97
CA CYS A 27 16.40 -13.87 -0.94
C CYS A 27 15.25 -13.51 -0.01
N SER A 28 15.51 -13.59 1.29
CA SER A 28 14.74 -12.91 2.31
C SER A 28 14.94 -11.43 2.00
N SER A 29 14.12 -10.87 1.13
CA SER A 29 13.86 -9.44 1.15
C SER A 29 13.16 -9.20 2.47
N THR A 30 13.96 -9.01 3.50
CA THR A 30 13.54 -8.38 4.74
C THR A 30 12.88 -7.08 4.28
N ARG A 31 11.55 -7.05 4.26
CA ARG A 31 10.78 -5.82 4.15
C ARG A 31 11.09 -5.06 5.43
N GLU A 32 12.19 -4.32 5.40
CA GLU A 32 12.40 -3.23 6.32
C GLU A 32 11.34 -2.18 5.95
N ASN A 33 10.18 -2.28 6.58
CA ASN A 33 9.28 -1.16 6.71
C ASN A 33 10.05 -0.12 7.51
N ALA A 34 10.75 0.76 6.80
CA ALA A 34 11.43 1.88 7.41
C ALA A 34 10.33 2.81 7.95
N ILE A 35 9.95 2.63 9.20
CA ILE A 35 9.31 3.66 10.00
C ILE A 35 10.43 4.68 10.26
N ILE A 36 10.65 5.56 9.29
CA ILE A 36 11.56 6.67 9.46
C ILE A 36 10.79 7.71 10.27
N ASP A 37 10.99 7.68 11.59
CA ASP A 37 10.69 8.80 12.48
C ASP A 37 11.77 9.86 12.25
N GLU A 38 11.75 10.50 11.07
CA GLU A 38 12.53 11.70 10.81
C GLU A 38 11.66 12.89 11.19
N ASN A 39 11.82 13.33 12.44
CA ASN A 39 11.61 14.74 12.78
C ASN A 39 12.54 15.59 11.90
N VAL A 40 12.08 15.93 10.69
CA VAL A 40 12.77 16.87 9.81
C VAL A 40 12.52 18.28 10.35
N PRO A 41 13.56 18.96 10.86
CA PRO A 41 13.42 20.29 11.42
C PRO A 41 13.47 21.30 10.27
N ASP A 42 12.28 21.72 9.80
CA ASP A 42 11.98 22.93 8.98
C ASP A 42 10.88 22.71 7.92
N HIS A 43 9.88 21.86 8.20
CA HIS A 43 8.68 21.81 7.35
C HIS A 43 7.75 23.01 7.64
N PRO A 44 7.21 23.68 6.60
CA PRO A 44 6.31 24.81 6.77
C PRO A 44 5.06 24.40 7.55
N THR A 45 4.51 25.33 8.34
CA THR A 45 3.26 25.12 9.08
C THR A 45 2.13 24.73 8.14
N HIS A 46 1.66 23.48 8.26
CA HIS A 46 0.67 22.88 7.36
C HIS A 46 -0.67 23.60 7.43
N LYS A 47 -1.34 23.74 6.28
CA LYS A 47 -2.67 24.36 6.20
C LYS A 47 -3.80 23.48 6.73
N TYR A 48 -3.60 22.16 6.80
CA TYR A 48 -4.61 21.17 7.16
C TYR A 48 -4.20 20.39 8.42
N PRO A 49 -5.14 20.11 9.33
CA PRO A 49 -4.83 19.52 10.65
C PRO A 49 -4.43 18.05 10.59
N TYR A 50 -4.82 17.34 9.52
CA TYR A 50 -4.60 15.90 9.36
C TYR A 50 -3.66 15.63 8.18
N THR A 51 -2.46 16.17 8.27
CA THR A 51 -1.41 16.02 7.26
C THR A 51 -0.21 15.32 7.86
N GLU A 52 0.29 14.32 7.15
CA GLU A 52 1.50 13.60 7.49
C GLU A 52 2.57 13.80 6.41
N VAL A 53 3.81 13.89 6.85
CA VAL A 53 4.97 14.10 5.98
C VAL A 53 5.64 12.76 5.71
N ILE A 54 5.80 12.40 4.44
CA ILE A 54 6.50 11.19 3.99
C ILE A 54 7.59 11.55 2.97
N GLY A 55 8.86 11.45 3.39
CA GLY A 55 9.96 12.02 2.61
C GLY A 55 9.76 13.53 2.38
N ASN A 56 9.74 13.96 1.11
CA ASN A 56 9.47 15.36 0.71
C ASN A 56 8.01 15.63 0.27
N HIS A 57 7.07 14.79 0.68
CA HIS A 57 5.68 14.84 0.25
C HIS A 57 4.74 14.84 1.46
N HIS A 58 3.52 15.28 1.23
CA HIS A 58 2.46 15.35 2.23
C HIS A 58 1.29 14.46 1.83
N VAL A 59 0.73 13.77 2.83
CA VAL A 59 -0.52 13.03 2.73
C VAL A 59 -1.52 13.70 3.65
N THR A 60 -2.57 14.29 3.07
CA THR A 60 -3.62 14.96 3.84
C THR A 60 -4.88 14.11 3.83
N PHE A 61 -5.44 13.86 5.01
CA PHE A 61 -6.62 13.03 5.19
C PHE A 61 -7.86 13.87 5.47
N PHE A 62 -8.96 13.49 4.82
CA PHE A 62 -10.29 14.06 5.05
C PHE A 62 -11.25 12.90 5.34
N VAL A 63 -12.08 13.08 6.37
CA VAL A 63 -13.13 12.13 6.72
C VAL A 63 -14.45 12.88 6.71
N ASP A 64 -15.37 12.43 5.85
CA ASP A 64 -16.78 12.80 5.94
C ASP A 64 -17.52 11.61 6.55
N HIS A 65 -17.74 11.72 7.85
CA HIS A 65 -18.37 10.66 8.64
C HIS A 65 -19.86 10.50 8.28
N ALA A 66 -20.56 11.56 7.87
CA ALA A 66 -21.98 11.49 7.52
C ALA A 66 -22.19 10.69 6.21
N GLU A 67 -21.31 10.89 5.23
CA GLU A 67 -21.35 10.13 3.97
C GLU A 67 -20.62 8.79 4.04
N GLY A 68 -19.84 8.56 5.10
CA GLY A 68 -19.01 7.37 5.27
C GLY A 68 -17.85 7.34 4.29
N VAL A 69 -17.13 8.45 4.18
CA VAL A 69 -16.12 8.71 3.15
C VAL A 69 -14.79 9.04 3.81
N ILE A 70 -13.72 8.46 3.28
CA ILE A 70 -12.34 8.84 3.55
C ILE A 70 -11.73 9.30 2.23
N GLU A 71 -11.05 10.42 2.25
CA GLU A 71 -10.28 10.95 1.13
C GLU A 71 -8.85 11.25 1.57
N ALA A 72 -7.88 10.86 0.74
CA ALA A 72 -6.47 11.13 0.90
C ALA A 72 -5.99 11.98 -0.27
N TRP A 73 -5.34 13.10 0.03
CA TRP A 73 -4.76 14.00 -0.95
C TRP A 73 -3.23 14.00 -0.83
N ILE A 74 -2.56 13.70 -1.94
CA ILE A 74 -1.10 13.60 -2.03
C ILE A 74 -0.56 14.89 -2.66
N SER A 75 0.38 15.52 -1.96
CA SER A 75 1.01 16.76 -2.41
C SER A 75 2.52 16.77 -2.18
N ASP A 76 3.21 17.67 -2.87
CA ASP A 76 4.64 17.93 -2.63
C ASP A 76 4.87 18.80 -1.39
N ALA A 77 6.14 19.06 -1.04
CA ALA A 77 6.53 19.90 0.09
C ALA A 77 5.99 21.34 0.05
N VAL A 78 5.49 21.82 -1.10
CA VAL A 78 4.86 23.15 -1.25
C VAL A 78 3.34 23.06 -1.42
N GLU A 79 2.74 21.94 -1.00
CA GLU A 79 1.30 21.66 -1.02
C GLU A 79 0.67 21.70 -2.44
N LYS A 80 1.46 21.43 -3.49
CA LYS A 80 0.92 21.23 -4.85
C LYS A 80 0.57 19.77 -5.08
N PRO A 81 -0.48 19.47 -5.87
CA PRO A 81 -0.85 18.09 -6.20
C PRO A 81 0.34 17.28 -6.73
N TYR A 82 0.60 16.13 -6.11
CA TYR A 82 1.58 15.16 -6.58
C TYR A 82 0.85 13.96 -7.18
N LEU A 83 1.02 13.76 -8.48
CA LEU A 83 0.27 12.79 -9.25
C LEU A 83 0.94 11.41 -9.19
N LEU A 84 0.23 10.44 -8.63
CA LEU A 84 0.64 9.05 -8.54
C LEU A 84 0.11 8.25 -9.73
N GLU A 85 0.94 7.40 -10.34
CA GLU A 85 0.53 6.48 -11.42
C GLU A 85 -0.11 5.19 -10.87
N GLU A 86 -0.85 5.29 -9.76
CA GLU A 86 -1.44 4.16 -9.05
C GLU A 86 -2.94 4.02 -9.28
N SER A 87 -3.37 2.78 -9.52
CA SER A 87 -4.80 2.47 -9.73
C SER A 87 -5.63 2.48 -8.44
N PHE A 88 -4.97 2.36 -7.29
CA PHE A 88 -5.54 2.47 -5.95
C PHE A 88 -4.39 2.59 -4.95
N LEU A 89 -4.71 3.04 -3.74
CA LEU A 89 -3.81 2.97 -2.58
C LEU A 89 -4.37 1.96 -1.57
N GLU A 90 -3.48 1.15 -0.97
CA GLU A 90 -3.86 0.18 0.05
C GLU A 90 -3.84 0.84 1.42
N ALA A 91 -4.88 0.62 2.22
CA ALA A 91 -4.90 1.06 3.61
C ALA A 91 -5.46 0.00 4.55
N VAL A 92 -5.05 0.07 5.81
CA VAL A 92 -5.61 -0.72 6.90
C VAL A 92 -6.27 0.22 7.88
N ILE A 93 -7.57 0.02 8.11
CA ILE A 93 -8.29 0.69 9.20
C ILE A 93 -8.28 -0.23 10.41
N THR A 94 -7.92 0.31 11.57
CA THR A 94 -7.98 -0.38 12.86
C THR A 94 -8.97 0.34 13.76
N ASP A 95 -10.04 -0.35 14.17
CA ASP A 95 -10.99 0.21 15.12
C ASP A 95 -10.44 0.22 16.56
N ARG A 96 -11.15 0.87 17.48
CA ARG A 96 -10.80 0.87 18.92
C ARG A 96 -10.77 -0.51 19.58
N ASN A 97 -11.41 -1.51 18.97
CA ASN A 97 -11.44 -2.88 19.47
C ASN A 97 -10.27 -3.72 18.92
N GLY A 98 -9.40 -3.12 18.09
CA GLY A 98 -8.29 -3.79 17.41
C GLY A 98 -8.72 -4.59 16.18
N MET A 99 -9.92 -4.39 15.65
CA MET A 99 -10.36 -5.01 14.41
C MET A 99 -9.71 -4.31 13.23
N HIS A 100 -8.96 -5.09 12.44
CA HIS A 100 -8.30 -4.61 11.23
C HIS A 100 -9.17 -4.85 10.00
N LYS A 101 -9.21 -3.86 9.11
CA LYS A 101 -9.88 -3.94 7.82
C LYS A 101 -9.03 -3.34 6.72
N GLU A 102 -8.61 -4.19 5.79
CA GLU A 102 -7.95 -3.77 4.56
C GLU A 102 -8.96 -3.12 3.61
N ILE A 103 -8.61 -1.94 3.10
CA ILE A 103 -9.40 -1.16 2.14
C ILE A 103 -8.53 -0.70 0.98
N ARG A 104 -9.20 -0.26 -0.10
CA ARG A 104 -8.54 0.31 -1.27
C ARG A 104 -9.16 1.66 -1.57
N LEU A 105 -8.37 2.71 -1.50
CA LEU A 105 -8.80 4.04 -1.91
C LEU A 105 -8.62 4.15 -3.42
N LEU A 106 -9.68 4.56 -4.12
CA LEU A 106 -9.72 4.67 -5.57
C LEU A 106 -9.50 6.13 -6.01
N PRO A 107 -8.78 6.37 -7.11
CA PRO A 107 -8.53 7.73 -7.60
C PRO A 107 -9.84 8.43 -8.01
N THR A 108 -9.97 9.71 -7.67
CA THR A 108 -11.15 10.54 -8.00
C THR A 108 -10.86 11.54 -9.11
N ASP A 109 -9.64 12.06 -9.18
CA ASP A 109 -9.15 13.00 -10.18
C ASP A 109 -8.30 12.27 -11.24
N TYR A 110 -8.95 11.71 -12.26
CA TYR A 110 -8.23 11.08 -13.37
C TYR A 110 -7.64 12.15 -14.30
N GLU A 111 -6.36 12.46 -14.14
CA GLU A 111 -5.57 13.09 -15.19
C GLU A 111 -4.96 12.00 -16.08
N ARG A 112 -4.97 12.25 -17.40
CA ARG A 112 -4.37 11.33 -18.38
C ARG A 112 -3.12 11.95 -18.93
N ARG A 113 -1.97 11.41 -18.54
CA ARG A 113 -0.69 11.79 -19.13
C ARG A 113 -0.31 10.87 -20.28
N ARG A 114 0.22 11.48 -21.33
CA ARG A 114 0.76 10.76 -22.49
C ARG A 114 2.24 10.51 -22.28
N LEU A 115 2.62 9.29 -21.92
CA LEU A 115 4.02 8.85 -21.87
C LEU A 115 4.51 8.56 -23.29
N TYR A 116 5.58 9.24 -23.72
CA TYR A 116 6.26 8.94 -24.97
C TYR A 116 7.24 7.79 -24.76
N LEU A 117 6.82 6.60 -25.16
CA LEU A 117 7.66 5.42 -25.05
C LEU A 117 8.76 5.50 -26.12
N ARG A 118 10.03 5.28 -25.73
CA ARG A 118 11.08 4.91 -26.69
C ARG A 118 10.77 3.51 -27.26
N LYS A 119 11.73 2.88 -27.96
CA LYS A 119 11.60 1.71 -28.87
C LYS A 119 10.87 0.43 -28.35
N GLU A 120 10.16 0.44 -27.21
CA GLU A 120 9.39 -0.69 -26.70
C GLU A 120 8.08 -0.96 -27.46
N THR A 121 7.78 -2.25 -27.60
CA THR A 121 6.74 -2.84 -28.46
C THR A 121 5.39 -2.92 -27.75
N VAL A 122 4.67 -1.80 -27.68
CA VAL A 122 3.22 -1.84 -27.39
C VAL A 122 2.45 -2.18 -28.67
N ARG A 123 1.47 -3.10 -28.59
CA ARG A 123 0.58 -3.45 -29.72
C ARG A 123 -0.07 -2.18 -30.28
N ARG A 124 0.15 -1.91 -31.56
CA ARG A 124 -0.30 -0.69 -32.26
C ARG A 124 -1.79 -0.72 -32.58
N LYS A 125 -2.44 0.44 -32.49
CA LYS A 125 -3.71 0.71 -33.19
C LYS A 125 -3.42 1.19 -34.63
N PRO A 126 -4.20 0.75 -35.64
CA PRO A 126 -3.88 0.93 -37.06
C PRO A 126 -3.79 2.38 -37.55
N TYR A 127 -4.40 3.35 -36.85
CA TYR A 127 -4.45 4.76 -37.26
C TYR A 127 -3.46 5.68 -36.51
N SER A 128 -2.56 5.11 -35.69
CA SER A 128 -1.60 5.91 -34.91
C SER A 128 -0.36 6.28 -35.74
N ASN A 129 0.11 7.53 -35.60
CA ASN A 129 1.34 7.99 -36.27
C ASN A 129 2.52 7.06 -35.91
N PRO A 130 3.14 6.38 -36.89
CA PRO A 130 4.15 5.37 -36.63
C PRO A 130 5.42 5.89 -35.95
N ARG A 131 5.67 7.21 -35.98
CA ARG A 131 6.85 7.84 -35.38
C ARG A 131 6.69 8.18 -33.89
N ILE A 132 5.46 8.19 -33.37
CA ILE A 132 5.17 8.61 -31.99
C ILE A 132 4.49 7.44 -31.27
N ARG A 133 5.27 6.70 -30.45
CA ARG A 133 4.73 5.67 -29.57
C ARG A 133 4.33 6.33 -28.26
N SER A 134 3.08 6.17 -27.86
CA SER A 134 2.60 6.75 -26.62
C SER A 134 1.67 5.81 -25.85
N LYS A 135 1.87 5.74 -24.54
CA LYS A 135 0.94 5.10 -23.60
C LYS A 135 0.23 6.20 -22.82
N TRP A 136 -1.05 6.00 -22.55
CA TRP A 136 -1.77 6.83 -21.59
C TRP A 136 -1.61 6.18 -20.22
N VAL A 137 -1.17 6.96 -19.24
CA VAL A 137 -1.15 6.54 -17.84
C VAL A 137 -2.15 7.42 -17.10
N ALA A 138 -2.97 6.76 -16.28
CA ALA A 138 -3.86 7.44 -15.34
C ALA A 138 -3.02 7.86 -14.16
N GLU A 139 -3.06 9.14 -13.84
CA GLU A 139 -2.39 9.71 -12.69
C GLU A 139 -3.42 10.48 -11.85
N SER A 140 -3.25 10.46 -10.54
CA SER A 140 -4.20 11.03 -9.59
C SER A 140 -3.47 11.49 -8.34
N SER A 141 -3.93 12.61 -7.77
CA SER A 141 -3.44 13.10 -6.49
C SER A 141 -4.42 12.81 -5.35
N THR A 142 -5.65 12.46 -5.68
CA THR A 142 -6.76 12.33 -4.73
C THR A 142 -7.37 10.94 -4.79
N TYR A 143 -7.38 10.26 -3.64
CA TYR A 143 -7.86 8.88 -3.52
C TYR A 143 -8.97 8.81 -2.48
N ARG A 144 -10.08 8.16 -2.81
CA ARG A 144 -11.28 8.10 -1.98
C ARG A 144 -11.74 6.67 -1.73
N TYR A 145 -12.19 6.41 -0.52
CA TYR A 145 -12.91 5.20 -0.12
C TYR A 145 -14.26 5.59 0.49
N GLN A 146 -15.30 4.82 0.20
CA GLN A 146 -16.64 5.03 0.75
C GLN A 146 -17.23 3.71 1.22
N ALA A 147 -17.75 3.69 2.45
CA ALA A 147 -18.45 2.54 3.00
C ALA A 147 -19.35 2.93 4.17
N ASP A 148 -20.52 2.29 4.26
CA ASP A 148 -21.52 2.62 5.28
C ASP A 148 -21.05 2.40 6.72
N PHE A 149 -20.16 1.42 6.97
CA PHE A 149 -19.65 1.17 8.31
C PHE A 149 -18.80 2.34 8.85
N LEU A 150 -18.29 3.22 7.99
CA LEU A 150 -17.57 4.41 8.41
C LEU A 150 -18.48 5.43 9.11
N LYS A 151 -19.79 5.40 8.81
CA LYS A 151 -20.80 6.27 9.45
C LYS A 151 -21.08 5.88 10.91
N SER A 152 -20.67 4.69 11.33
CA SER A 152 -20.78 4.21 12.71
C SER A 152 -19.43 4.05 13.40
N LEU A 153 -18.33 4.37 12.70
CA LEU A 153 -16.98 4.23 13.21
C LEU A 153 -16.45 5.58 13.68
N HIS A 154 -16.72 5.90 14.93
CA HIS A 154 -16.39 7.21 15.52
C HIS A 154 -14.91 7.38 15.88
N GLN A 155 -14.16 6.29 15.98
CA GLN A 155 -12.74 6.28 16.33
C GLN A 155 -12.04 5.16 15.58
N PHE A 156 -10.96 5.49 14.89
CA PHE A 156 -10.11 4.52 14.21
C PHE A 156 -8.73 5.09 13.90
N THR A 157 -7.75 4.20 13.74
CA THR A 157 -6.49 4.54 13.08
C THR A 157 -6.50 4.01 11.66
N MET A 158 -5.79 4.68 10.77
CA MET A 158 -5.61 4.26 9.40
C MET A 158 -4.14 4.31 9.04
N GLU A 159 -3.63 3.25 8.42
CA GLU A 159 -2.30 3.19 7.84
C GLU A 159 -2.46 3.06 6.32
N LEU A 160 -2.01 4.06 5.56
CA LEU A 160 -2.11 4.14 4.11
C LEU A 160 -0.72 3.93 3.49
N GLU A 161 -0.58 2.96 2.58
CA GLU A 161 0.64 2.76 1.81
C GLU A 161 0.67 3.72 0.60
N VAL A 162 1.68 4.59 0.56
CA VAL A 162 1.83 5.60 -0.50
C VAL A 162 3.19 5.40 -1.21
N PRO A 163 3.19 5.08 -2.51
CA PRO A 163 4.41 4.95 -3.28
C PRO A 163 4.86 6.31 -3.82
N VAL A 164 5.99 6.82 -3.32
CA VAL A 164 6.55 8.13 -3.67
C VAL A 164 8.01 7.96 -4.05
N GLU A 165 8.42 8.53 -5.19
CA GLU A 165 9.81 8.48 -5.68
C GLU A 165 10.41 7.06 -5.76
N GLY A 166 9.57 6.04 -5.97
CA GLY A 166 9.99 4.63 -6.06
C GLY A 166 10.14 3.92 -4.70
N ASN A 167 9.93 4.63 -3.60
CA ASN A 167 9.84 4.07 -2.25
C ASN A 167 8.38 3.93 -1.82
N ARG A 168 8.10 3.04 -0.87
CA ARG A 168 6.78 2.86 -0.27
C ARG A 168 6.82 3.35 1.16
N TYR A 169 6.00 4.34 1.46
CA TYR A 169 5.85 4.92 2.78
C TYR A 169 4.52 4.50 3.39
N ILE A 170 4.45 4.47 4.72
CA ILE A 170 3.21 4.27 5.45
C ILE A 170 2.85 5.60 6.07
N ALA A 171 1.71 6.14 5.66
CA ALA A 171 1.11 7.31 6.27
C ALA A 171 0.08 6.85 7.32
N ARG A 172 0.34 7.11 8.60
CA ARG A 172 -0.56 6.90 9.73
C ARG A 172 -1.43 8.12 10.08
N PHE A 173 -2.72 7.86 10.16
CA PHE A 173 -3.74 8.81 10.57
C PHE A 173 -4.54 8.28 11.77
N GLU A 174 -4.87 9.16 12.71
CA GLU A 174 -5.75 8.85 13.84
C GLU A 174 -6.98 9.74 13.79
N PHE A 175 -8.16 9.13 13.73
CA PHE A 175 -9.43 9.81 13.70
C PHE A 175 -10.21 9.59 14.99
N GLU A 176 -10.74 10.68 15.53
CA GLU A 176 -11.72 10.69 16.61
C GLU A 176 -12.77 11.74 16.31
N MET A 177 -14.04 11.33 16.30
CA MET A 177 -15.17 12.22 16.06
C MET A 177 -15.38 13.14 17.27
N PRO A 178 -15.56 14.47 17.08
CA PRO A 178 -15.79 15.42 18.16
C PRO A 178 -17.05 15.07 18.97
N GLU A 179 -17.01 15.31 20.28
CA GLU A 179 -18.13 14.99 21.20
C GLU A 179 -19.45 15.68 20.82
N GLU A 180 -19.38 16.90 20.26
CA GLU A 180 -20.52 17.70 19.83
C GLU A 180 -21.29 17.06 18.66
N GLU A 181 -20.58 16.38 17.76
CA GLU A 181 -21.16 15.70 16.59
C GLU A 181 -21.73 14.32 16.97
N ASN A 182 -21.13 13.67 17.97
CA ASN A 182 -21.56 12.36 18.50
C ASN A 182 -22.95 12.37 19.12
N ALA A 183 -23.39 13.51 19.68
CA ALA A 183 -24.71 13.66 20.29
C ALA A 183 -25.87 13.54 19.29
N HIS A 184 -25.64 13.91 18.02
CA HIS A 184 -26.69 13.95 16.99
C HIS A 184 -26.90 12.63 16.24
N HIS A 185 -25.99 11.66 16.39
CA HIS A 185 -26.04 10.35 15.71
C HIS A 185 -26.50 9.18 16.59
N ARG A 186 -26.90 9.43 17.85
CA ARG A 186 -27.38 8.42 18.80
C ARG A 186 -28.90 8.12 18.75
N HIS A 187 -29.62 8.56 17.72
CA HIS A 187 -31.08 8.41 17.62
C HIS A 187 -31.54 7.63 16.39
#